data_AF-A0A2B8T095-F1
#
_entry.id   AF-A0A2B8T095-F1
#
_cell.length_a   1.000
_cell.length_b   1.000
_cell.length_c   1.000
_cell.angle_alpha   90.00
_cell.angle_beta   90.00
_cell.angle_gamma   90.00
#
_symmetry.space_group_name_H-M   'P 1'
#
loop_
_entity.id
_entity.type
_entity.pdbx_description
1 polymer ?
#
loop_
_entity_poly.entity_id
_entity_poly.type
_entity_poly.pdbx_seq_one_letter_code
_entity_poly.pdbx_strand_id
1 'polypeptide(L)'
;MKRLFTRTAFIIFLITTCSNIYTGPSIVHAQPPYAKWGKLAVEKTKELYPKAEIIDYLHIGRKPKTVQITVEKFKLWLREDGKEYGVFVDVEFDTKTEKFLKMSFQKTSR
;
A
#
# COMPACT_ATOMS: atom_id res chain seq x y z
N MET A 1 -47.30 -36.13 -30.62
CA MET A 1 -46.02 -36.88 -30.82
C MET A 1 -45.77 -36.90 -32.32
N LYS A 2 -44.79 -36.20 -32.91
CA LYS A 2 -43.35 -36.37 -32.76
C LYS A 2 -42.63 -35.06 -33.11
N ARG A 3 -42.11 -34.39 -32.08
CA ARG A 3 -40.73 -33.90 -31.98
C ARG A 3 -40.22 -32.95 -33.08
N LEU A 4 -40.54 -31.68 -32.88
CA LEU A 4 -39.65 -30.50 -32.89
C LEU A 4 -38.13 -30.84 -32.89
N PHE A 5 -37.50 -31.08 -34.05
CA PHE A 5 -36.05 -31.28 -34.17
C PHE A 5 -35.50 -30.73 -35.49
N THR A 6 -35.90 -29.52 -35.84
CA THR A 6 -35.38 -28.86 -37.03
C THR A 6 -35.08 -27.42 -36.67
N ARG A 7 -33.86 -27.16 -36.15
CA ARG A 7 -33.09 -25.88 -36.24
C ARG A 7 -31.99 -25.68 -35.19
N THR A 8 -31.67 -26.65 -34.34
CA THR A 8 -30.57 -26.53 -33.36
C THR A 8 -29.31 -27.27 -33.84
N ALA A 9 -28.78 -26.91 -35.00
CA ALA A 9 -27.51 -27.48 -35.49
C ALA A 9 -26.54 -26.44 -36.10
N PHE A 10 -26.79 -25.14 -35.93
CA PHE A 10 -25.95 -24.10 -36.56
C PHE A 10 -25.67 -22.86 -35.69
N ILE A 11 -25.66 -23.01 -34.36
CA ILE A 11 -25.34 -21.90 -33.42
C ILE A 11 -24.32 -22.34 -32.35
N ILE A 12 -23.59 -23.45 -32.54
CA ILE A 12 -22.62 -23.96 -31.54
C ILE A 12 -21.17 -23.97 -32.07
N PHE A 13 -20.90 -23.33 -33.22
CA PHE A 13 -19.56 -23.34 -33.82
C PHE A 13 -18.92 -21.94 -33.97
N LEU A 14 -19.35 -20.94 -33.18
CA LEU A 14 -18.78 -19.59 -33.23
C LEU A 14 -18.46 -18.95 -31.88
N ILE A 15 -18.45 -19.72 -30.79
CA ILE A 15 -18.12 -19.23 -29.43
C ILE A 15 -16.88 -19.94 -28.85
N THR A 16 -16.14 -20.69 -29.66
CA THR A 16 -15.00 -21.49 -29.19
C THR A 16 -13.71 -21.05 -29.86
N THR A 17 -13.24 -19.83 -29.58
CA THR A 17 -11.82 -19.44 -29.64
C THR A 17 -11.68 -17.98 -29.20
N CYS A 18 -11.58 -17.71 -27.90
CA CYS A 18 -10.94 -16.48 -27.38
C CYS A 18 -10.63 -16.51 -25.88
N SER A 19 -10.81 -17.63 -25.17
CA SER A 19 -10.33 -17.80 -23.79
C SER A 19 -8.88 -18.31 -23.78
N ASN A 20 -7.97 -17.53 -24.37
CA ASN A 20 -6.56 -17.62 -23.99
C ASN A 20 -6.40 -16.94 -22.63
N ILE A 21 -6.57 -17.73 -21.56
CA ILE A 21 -6.20 -17.30 -20.22
C ILE A 21 -4.67 -17.27 -20.20
N TYR A 22 -4.09 -16.13 -20.55
CA TYR A 22 -2.70 -15.82 -20.26
C TYR A 22 -2.57 -15.63 -18.74
N THR A 23 -2.47 -16.73 -17.99
CA THR A 23 -1.81 -16.72 -16.69
C THR A 23 -0.31 -16.56 -16.95
N GLY A 24 0.12 -15.33 -17.20
CA GLY A 24 1.54 -14.99 -17.06
C GLY A 24 1.95 -15.22 -15.60
N PRO A 25 3.21 -15.59 -15.33
CA PRO A 25 3.69 -15.69 -13.96
C PRO A 25 3.47 -14.34 -13.27
N SER A 26 2.66 -14.33 -12.21
CA SER A 26 2.57 -13.19 -11.31
C SER A 26 3.93 -13.06 -10.64
N ILE A 27 4.78 -12.17 -11.16
CA ILE A 27 5.97 -11.72 -10.46
C ILE A 27 5.45 -11.01 -9.21
N VAL A 28 5.40 -11.73 -8.10
CA VAL A 28 5.16 -11.14 -6.78
C VAL A 28 6.39 -10.31 -6.47
N HIS A 29 6.37 -9.04 -6.85
CA HIS A 29 7.38 -8.09 -6.42
C HIS A 29 7.32 -8.04 -4.89
N ALA A 30 8.34 -8.59 -4.22
CA ALA A 30 8.44 -8.53 -2.78
C ALA A 30 8.40 -7.05 -2.35
N GLN A 31 7.46 -6.70 -1.47
CA GLN A 31 7.40 -5.34 -0.96
C GLN A 31 8.70 -4.99 -0.24
N PRO A 32 9.19 -3.75 -0.37
CA PRO A 32 10.35 -3.30 0.39
C PRO A 32 10.14 -3.51 1.90
N PRO A 33 11.17 -3.88 2.66
CA PRO A 33 11.04 -4.13 4.11
C PRO A 33 10.50 -2.95 4.92
N TYR A 34 10.65 -1.71 4.43
CA TYR A 34 10.13 -0.50 5.09
C TYR A 34 8.64 -0.28 4.86
N ALA A 35 8.02 -0.93 3.86
CA ALA A 35 6.67 -0.60 3.38
C ALA A 35 5.60 -0.81 4.46
N LYS A 36 5.74 -1.85 5.29
CA LYS A 36 4.90 -2.11 6.47
C LYS A 36 4.86 -0.90 7.42
N TRP A 37 6.01 -0.30 7.68
CA TRP A 37 6.15 0.85 8.58
C TRP A 37 5.65 2.14 7.93
N GLY A 38 5.84 2.29 6.62
CA GLY A 38 5.29 3.41 5.85
C GLY A 38 3.75 3.42 5.89
N LYS A 39 3.11 2.25 5.70
CA LYS A 39 1.65 2.12 5.82
C LYS A 39 1.16 2.54 7.20
N LEU A 40 1.81 2.05 8.27
CA LEU A 40 1.46 2.42 9.64
C LEU A 40 1.65 3.92 9.90
N ALA A 41 2.73 4.52 9.38
CA ALA A 41 2.98 5.95 9.50
C ALA A 41 1.85 6.77 8.87
N VAL A 42 1.44 6.42 7.64
CA VAL A 42 0.32 7.07 6.95
C VAL A 42 -0.99 6.95 7.74
N GLU A 43 -1.33 5.74 8.21
CA GLU A 43 -2.55 5.51 8.99
C GLU A 43 -2.57 6.35 10.27
N LYS A 44 -1.49 6.34 11.06
CA LYS A 44 -1.43 7.12 12.30
C LYS A 44 -1.36 8.62 12.08
N THR A 45 -0.76 9.08 11.00
CA THR A 45 -0.81 10.49 10.62
C THR A 45 -2.24 10.92 10.25
N LYS A 46 -3.02 10.10 9.54
CA LYS A 46 -4.44 10.40 9.26
C LYS A 46 -5.28 10.50 10.54
N GLU A 47 -5.02 9.62 11.52
CA GLU A 47 -5.69 9.67 12.83
C GLU A 47 -5.39 10.98 13.57
N LEU A 48 -4.14 11.46 13.54
CA LEU A 48 -3.70 12.69 14.21
C LEU A 48 -4.14 13.98 13.50
N TYR A 49 -4.24 13.94 12.17
CA TYR A 49 -4.61 15.09 11.33
C TYR A 49 -5.86 14.76 10.49
N PRO A 50 -7.04 14.57 11.11
CA PRO A 50 -8.23 14.08 10.42
C PRO A 50 -8.80 15.04 9.36
N LYS A 51 -8.39 16.31 9.40
CA LYS A 51 -8.79 17.35 8.44
C LYS A 51 -7.76 17.57 7.33
N ALA A 52 -6.58 16.97 7.44
CA ALA A 52 -5.52 17.12 6.46
C ALA A 52 -5.52 15.95 5.47
N GLU A 53 -5.25 16.25 4.21
CA GLU A 53 -4.97 15.27 3.17
C GLU A 53 -3.47 14.97 3.15
N ILE A 54 -3.07 13.69 3.12
CA ILE A 54 -1.69 13.31 2.86
C ILE A 54 -1.51 13.20 1.34
N ILE A 55 -0.79 14.15 0.76
CA ILE A 55 -0.63 14.26 -0.71
C ILE A 55 0.64 13.58 -1.23
N ASP A 56 1.64 13.36 -0.36
CA ASP A 56 2.85 12.63 -0.70
C ASP A 56 3.49 12.00 0.54
N TYR A 57 4.34 11.00 0.35
CA TYR A 57 5.16 10.40 1.40
C TYR A 57 6.54 10.02 0.85
N LEU A 58 7.57 10.30 1.64
CA LEU A 58 8.95 9.96 1.34
C LEU A 58 9.50 9.06 2.45
N HIS A 59 10.06 7.91 2.06
CA HIS A 59 10.92 7.13 2.95
C HIS A 59 12.31 7.77 3.00
N ILE A 60 12.72 8.21 4.19
CA ILE A 60 14.02 8.86 4.40
C ILE A 60 15.10 7.81 4.63
N GLY A 61 14.78 6.75 5.36
CA GLY A 61 15.69 5.65 5.60
C GLY A 61 15.55 5.01 6.96
N ARG A 62 16.34 3.95 7.12
CA ARG A 62 16.44 3.12 8.32
C ARG A 62 17.69 3.47 9.10
N LYS A 63 17.59 3.58 10.44
CA LYS A 63 18.75 3.72 11.33
C LYS A 63 18.62 2.84 12.57
N PRO A 64 19.68 2.16 13.03
CA PRO A 64 19.69 1.55 14.35
C PRO A 64 19.72 2.66 15.41
N LYS A 65 18.89 2.53 16.45
CA LYS A 65 18.93 3.40 17.63
C LYS A 65 19.66 2.74 18.79
N THR A 66 19.47 1.43 18.95
CA THR A 66 20.24 0.57 19.85
C THR A 66 20.43 -0.79 19.18
N VAL A 67 21.09 -1.74 19.84
CA VAL A 67 21.23 -3.13 19.35
C VAL A 67 19.87 -3.82 19.15
N GLN A 68 18.85 -3.42 19.93
CA GLN A 68 17.53 -4.04 19.89
C GLN A 68 16.49 -3.19 19.16
N ILE A 69 16.73 -1.89 18.95
CA ILE A 69 15.72 -0.97 18.40
C ILE A 69 16.20 -0.37 17.08
N THR A 70 15.36 -0.51 16.06
CA THR A 70 15.54 0.12 14.75
C THR A 70 14.48 1.20 14.55
N VAL A 71 14.84 2.26 13.84
CA VAL A 71 13.96 3.37 13.49
C VAL A 71 13.84 3.48 11.98
N GLU A 72 12.62 3.50 11.49
CA GLU A 72 12.30 3.88 10.11
C GLU A 72 11.76 5.31 10.08
N LYS A 73 12.35 6.14 9.22
CA LYS A 73 12.03 7.56 9.12
C LYS A 73 11.28 7.87 7.83
N PHE A 74 10.22 8.66 7.95
CA PHE A 74 9.42 9.13 6.82
C PHE A 74 9.21 10.65 6.91
N LYS A 75 9.04 11.31 5.76
CA LYS A 75 8.46 12.66 5.66
C LYS A 75 7.14 12.54 4.91
N LEU A 76 6.05 12.90 5.56
CA LEU A 76 4.72 12.95 4.95
C LEU A 76 4.41 14.39 4.60
N TRP A 77 3.82 14.61 3.44
CA TRP A 77 3.41 15.92 2.98
C TRP A 77 1.90 16.06 3.13
N LEU A 78 1.47 16.99 3.96
CA LEU A 78 0.07 17.20 4.30
C LEU A 78 -0.43 18.50 3.69
N ARG A 79 -1.71 18.51 3.32
CA ARG A 79 -2.46 19.69 2.90
C ARG A 79 -3.72 19.84 3.74
N GLU A 80 -3.90 21.00 4.35
CA GLU A 80 -5.06 21.33 5.20
C GLU A 80 -5.45 22.78 4.95
N ASP A 81 -6.72 23.03 4.62
CA ASP A 81 -7.24 24.38 4.30
C ASP A 81 -6.40 25.15 3.27
N GLY A 82 -5.90 24.44 2.25
CA GLY A 82 -5.06 25.02 1.19
C GLY A 82 -3.61 25.29 1.59
N LYS A 83 -3.21 24.98 2.83
CA LYS A 83 -1.83 25.12 3.31
C LYS A 83 -1.13 23.77 3.33
N GLU A 84 0.13 23.76 2.90
CA GLU A 84 0.96 22.57 2.88
C GLU A 84 2.04 22.59 3.96
N TYR A 85 2.29 21.43 4.58
CA TYR A 85 3.34 21.27 5.58
C TYR A 85 3.86 19.84 5.63
N GLY A 86 5.09 19.68 6.11
CA GLY A 86 5.68 18.37 6.32
C GLY A 86 5.39 17.83 7.72
N VAL A 87 5.34 16.51 7.84
CA VAL A 87 5.39 15.81 9.13
C VAL A 87 6.46 14.73 9.04
N PHE A 88 7.51 14.84 9.86
CA PHE A 88 8.44 13.74 10.06
C PHE A 88 7.80 12.70 10.96
N VAL A 89 7.90 11.43 10.56
CA VAL A 89 7.39 10.29 11.31
C VAL A 89 8.53 9.31 11.54
N ASP A 90 8.86 9.09 12.80
CA ASP A 90 9.84 8.11 13.24
C ASP A 90 9.10 6.92 13.84
N VAL A 91 9.29 5.74 13.25
CA VAL A 91 8.70 4.48 13.71
C VAL A 91 9.77 3.64 14.35
N GLU A 92 9.69 3.43 15.67
CA GLU A 92 10.60 2.58 16.42
C GLU A 92 10.00 1.18 16.60
N PHE A 93 10.79 0.15 16.29
CA PHE A 93 10.40 -1.24 16.43
C PHE A 93 11.57 -2.11 16.90
N ASP A 94 11.22 -3.25 17.49
CA ASP A 94 12.21 -4.25 17.90
C ASP A 94 12.85 -4.89 16.65
N THR A 95 14.17 -4.90 16.60
CA THR A 95 14.98 -5.26 15.43
C THR A 95 14.88 -6.75 15.11
N LYS A 96 14.65 -7.60 16.11
CA LYS A 96 14.59 -9.06 15.92
C LYS A 96 13.17 -9.54 15.64
N THR A 97 12.19 -8.99 16.34
CA THR A 97 10.80 -9.44 16.31
C THR A 97 9.91 -8.60 15.40
N GLU A 98 10.41 -7.47 14.89
CA GLU A 98 9.66 -6.49 14.11
C GLU A 98 8.35 -6.04 14.77
N LYS A 99 8.35 -6.03 16.12
CA LYS A 99 7.23 -5.54 16.91
C LYS A 99 7.31 -4.03 17.02
N PHE A 100 6.21 -3.37 16.73
CA PHE A 100 6.06 -1.93 16.96
C PHE A 100 6.31 -1.60 18.42
N LEU A 101 7.08 -0.55 18.68
CA LEU A 101 7.35 -0.05 20.03
C LEU A 101 6.73 1.33 20.25
N LYS A 102 7.08 2.29 19.38
CA LYS A 102 6.55 3.65 19.47
C LYS A 102 6.65 4.40 18.15
N MET A 103 5.89 5.49 18.06
CA MET A 103 5.94 6.43 16.94
C MET A 103 6.03 7.86 17.46
N SER A 104 6.78 8.70 16.77
CA SER A 104 6.82 10.14 17.05
C SER A 104 6.62 10.95 15.78
N PHE A 105 5.96 12.10 15.94
CA PHE A 105 5.55 12.99 14.87
C PHE A 105 6.13 14.38 15.12
N GLN A 106 6.71 14.98 14.09
CA GLN A 106 7.21 16.34 14.16
C GLN A 106 6.73 17.13 12.95
N LYS A 107 5.80 18.05 13.18
CA LYS A 107 5.35 19.02 12.17
C LYS A 107 6.52 19.95 11.82
N THR A 108 6.68 20.23 10.54
CA THR A 108 7.69 21.12 10.00
C THR A 108 7.07 22.00 8.92
N SER A 109 7.67 23.17 8.67
CA SER A 109 7.37 23.92 7.45
C SER A 109 7.77 23.10 6.22
N ARG A 110 7.29 23.53 5.05
CA ARG A 110 7.58 22.93 3.74
C ARG A 110 9.06 22.53 3.59
#